data_AF-A0A6M3LI38-F1
#
_entry.id   AF-A0A6M3LI38-F1
#
_cell.length_a   1.000
_cell.length_b   1.000
_cell.length_c   1.000
_cell.angle_alpha   90.00
_cell.angle_beta   90.00
_cell.angle_gamma   90.00
#
_symmetry.space_group_name_H-M   'P 1'
#
loop_
_entity.id
_entity.type
_entity.pdbx_description
1 polymer ?
#
loop_
_entity_poly.entity_id
_entity_poly.type
_entity_poly.pdbx_seq_one_letter_code
_entity_poly.pdbx_strand_id
1 'polypeptide(L)' 'IWTKKRPLKQGWYWMRRDRRNRASMVFVVKYGHGSFRIYISPEERAKWTVDDVNYWWAGPIQLPAEK' A
#
# COMPACT_ATOMS: atom_id res chain seq x y z
N ILE A 1 12.20 -3.15 -6.64
CA ILE A 1 11.88 -2.29 -7.82
C ILE A 1 10.57 -1.54 -7.51
N TRP A 2 10.52 -0.23 -7.76
CA TRP A 2 9.32 0.60 -7.55
C TRP A 2 8.59 0.83 -8.88
N THR A 3 7.26 0.92 -8.85
CA THR A 3 6.41 1.14 -10.03
C THR A 3 5.28 2.13 -9.74
N LYS A 4 4.84 2.90 -10.74
CA LYS A 4 3.63 3.74 -10.63
C LYS A 4 2.33 2.94 -10.80
N LYS A 5 2.42 1.67 -11.22
CA LYS A 5 1.24 0.80 -11.36
C LYS A 5 0.74 0.36 -10.00
N ARG A 6 -0.54 0.61 -9.72
CA ARG A 6 -1.20 0.15 -8.48
C ARG A 6 -1.25 -1.38 -8.43
N PRO A 7 -1.03 -2.01 -7.27
CA PRO A 7 -1.23 -3.44 -7.10
C PRO A 7 -2.67 -3.85 -7.34
N LEU A 8 -2.85 -4.88 -8.17
CA LEU A 8 -4.15 -5.52 -8.46
C LEU A 8 -4.22 -6.94 -7.88
N LYS A 9 -3.36 -7.25 -6.90
CA LYS A 9 -3.36 -8.53 -6.21
C LYS A 9 -3.48 -8.26 -4.73
N GLN A 10 -4.24 -9.10 -4.04
CA GLN A 10 -4.34 -9.04 -2.59
C GLN A 10 -2.97 -9.32 -1.95
N GLY A 11 -2.65 -8.61 -0.87
CA GLY A 11 -1.38 -8.76 -0.15
C GLY A 11 -0.84 -7.47 0.44
N TRP A 12 0.34 -7.55 1.05
CA TRP A 12 1.05 -6.41 1.64
C TRP A 12 1.97 -5.75 0.63
N TYR A 13 1.95 -4.43 0.55
CA TYR A 13 2.76 -3.65 -0.39
C TYR A 13 3.40 -2.46 0.31
N TRP A 14 4.50 -1.98 -0.24
CA TRP A 14 5.07 -0.69 0.13
C TRP A 14 4.54 0.40 -0.81
N MET A 15 4.17 1.53 -0.24
CA MET A 15 3.69 2.70 -0.94
C MET A 15 4.50 3.94 -0.53
N ARG A 16 4.89 4.80 -1.49
CA ARG A 16 5.58 6.08 -1.22
C ARG A 16 4.93 7.24 -1.98
N ARG A 17 4.79 8.40 -1.31
CA ARG A 17 4.11 9.61 -1.84
C ARG A 17 5.05 10.74 -2.25
N ASP A 18 6.18 10.94 -1.57
CA ASP A 18 6.83 12.27 -1.54
C ASP A 18 8.36 12.31 -1.77
N ARG A 19 8.87 13.55 -1.90
CA ARG A 19 10.29 13.92 -2.10
C ARG A 19 11.22 13.48 -0.97
N ARG A 20 10.68 13.11 0.20
CA ARG A 20 11.46 12.60 1.34
C ARG A 20 11.64 11.09 1.32
N ASN A 21 11.06 10.41 0.31
CA ASN A 21 11.17 8.98 0.09
C ASN A 21 10.70 8.16 1.30
N ARG A 22 9.74 8.69 2.07
CA ARG A 22 9.11 7.97 3.18
C ARG A 22 8.12 6.95 2.60
N ALA A 23 8.34 5.69 2.94
CA ALA A 23 7.50 4.58 2.52
C ALA A 23 6.64 4.12 3.71
N SER A 24 5.39 3.74 3.42
CA SER A 24 4.48 3.12 4.38
C SER A 24 4.04 1.76 3.85
N MET A 25 3.87 0.81 4.77
CA MET A 25 3.36 -0.51 4.45
C MET A 25 1.82 -0.49 4.47
N VAL A 26 1.21 -1.05 3.44
CA VAL A 26 -0.24 -1.08 3.27
C VAL A 26 -0.72 -2.47 2.88
N PHE A 27 -1.94 -2.81 3.25
CA PHE A 27 -2.56 -4.08 2.87
C PHE A 27 -3.62 -3.85 1.80
N VAL A 28 -3.46 -4.48 0.65
CA VAL A 28 -4.42 -4.39 -0.46
C VAL A 28 -5.33 -5.62 -0.39
N VAL A 29 -6.63 -5.41 -0.35
CA VAL A 29 -7.65 -6.49 -0.32
C VAL A 29 -8.55 -6.37 -1.54
N LYS A 30 -8.89 -7.49 -2.16
CA LYS A 30 -9.86 -7.53 -3.24
C LYS A 30 -11.27 -7.40 -2.65
N TYR A 31 -12.00 -6.39 -3.11
CA TYR A 31 -13.40 -6.17 -2.80
C TYR A 31 -14.25 -6.58 -4.02
N GLY A 32 -15.58 -6.69 -3.86
CA GLY A 32 -16.50 -7.19 -4.89
C GLY A 32 -16.29 -6.57 -6.29
N HIS A 33 -16.70 -7.29 -7.34
CA HIS A 33 -16.57 -6.86 -8.75
C HIS A 33 -15.14 -6.51 -9.21
N GLY A 34 -14.10 -7.02 -8.54
CA GLY A 34 -12.70 -6.80 -8.94
C GLY A 34 -12.13 -5.45 -8.50
N SER A 35 -12.84 -4.71 -7.66
CA SER A 35 -12.32 -3.51 -7.01
C SER A 35 -11.29 -3.89 -5.93
N PHE A 36 -10.33 -3.00 -5.64
CA PHE A 36 -9.34 -3.21 -4.58
C PHE A 36 -9.44 -2.09 -3.55
N ARG A 37 -9.36 -2.42 -2.26
CA ARG A 37 -9.26 -1.45 -1.18
C ARG A 37 -7.88 -1.51 -0.54
N ILE A 38 -7.36 -0.34 -0.18
CA ILE A 38 -6.06 -0.19 0.49
C ILE A 38 -6.35 0.07 1.98
N TYR A 39 -5.81 -0.78 2.84
CA TYR A 39 -5.84 -0.64 4.28
C TYR A 39 -4.48 -0.14 4.76
N ILE A 40 -4.53 0.85 5.64
CA ILE A 40 -3.38 1.46 6.27
C ILE A 40 -3.65 1.39 7.77
N SER A 41 -2.63 1.07 8.57
CA SER A 41 -2.82 1.06 10.02
C SER A 41 -3.36 2.42 10.49
N PRO A 42 -4.23 2.46 11.52
CA PRO A 42 -4.80 3.72 12.00
C PRO A 42 -3.74 4.79 12.32
N GLU A 43 -2.59 4.37 12.85
CA GLU A 43 -1.45 5.22 13.20
C GLU A 43 -0.79 5.86 11.96
N GLU A 44 -0.69 5.11 10.86
CA GLU A 44 -0.19 5.63 9.58
C GLU A 44 -1.27 6.43 8.84
N ARG A 45 -2.55 6.08 8.99
CA ARG A 45 -3.69 6.82 8.42
C ARG A 45 -3.83 8.21 9.02
N ALA A 46 -3.52 8.37 10.31
CA ALA A 46 -3.47 9.68 10.96
C ALA A 46 -2.40 10.61 10.36
N LYS A 47 -1.32 10.02 9.82
CA LYS A 47 -0.23 10.76 9.15
C LYS A 47 -0.51 10.99 7.67
N TRP A 48 -1.31 10.13 7.06
CA TRP A 48 -1.52 10.10 5.61
C TRP A 48 -2.97 9.73 5.26
N THR A 49 -3.67 10.64 4.57
CA THR A 49 -4.80 10.26 3.73
C THR A 49 -4.26 9.70 2.42
N VAL A 50 -4.67 8.48 2.07
CA VAL A 50 -4.35 7.89 0.76
C VAL A 50 -5.42 8.28 -0.23
N ASP A 51 -5.28 9.49 -0.76
CA ASP A 51 -5.91 9.88 -2.00
C ASP A 51 -5.06 9.34 -3.13
N ASP A 52 -5.65 8.54 -4.04
CA ASP A 52 -5.03 7.70 -5.11
C ASP A 52 -4.00 8.40 -6.04
N VAL A 53 -3.70 9.67 -5.82
CA VAL A 53 -2.91 10.52 -6.71
C VAL A 53 -1.41 10.43 -6.36
N ASN A 54 -0.63 9.89 -7.29
CA ASN A 54 0.85 9.92 -7.35
C ASN A 54 1.66 9.02 -6.37
N TYR A 55 1.23 7.78 -6.10
CA TYR A 55 2.08 6.84 -5.36
C TYR A 55 2.98 5.99 -6.26
N TRP A 56 4.13 5.61 -5.70
CA TRP A 56 4.89 4.48 -6.19
C TRP A 56 4.72 3.29 -5.26
N TRP A 57 4.69 2.12 -5.88
CA TRP A 57 4.42 0.84 -5.26
C TRP A 57 5.63 -0.06 -5.41
N ALA A 58 5.96 -0.82 -4.37
CA ALA A 58 6.86 -1.96 -4.47
C ALA A 58 6.06 -3.24 -4.25
N GLY A 59 6.56 -4.35 -4.82
CA GLY A 59 5.88 -5.64 -4.88
C GLY A 59 5.51 -6.22 -3.51
N PRO A 60 4.80 -7.36 -3.52
CA PRO A 60 4.30 -7.93 -2.28
C PRO A 60 5.46 -8.37 -1.39
N ILE A 61 5.34 -8.12 -0.08
CA ILE A 61 6.25 -8.66 0.92
C ILE A 61 5.53 -9.72 1.76
N GLN A 62 6.27 -10.72 2.21
CA GLN A 62 5.79 -11.66 3.20
C GLN A 62 5.78 -10.94 4.55
N LEU A 63 4.67 -11.02 5.29
CA LEU A 63 4.68 -10.60 6.69
C LEU A 63 5.73 -11.44 7.45
N PRO A 64 6.44 -10.87 8.44
CA PRO A 64 7.08 -11.71 9.44
C PRO A 64 6.00 -12.63 10.01
N ALA A 65 6.25 -13.93 10.06
CA ALA A 65 5.36 -14.83 10.77
C ALA A 65 5.23 -14.32 12.21
N GLU A 66 4.00 -14.08 12.67
CA GLU A 66 3.76 -13.82 14.09
C GLU A 66 4.33 -15.03 14.86
N LYS A 67 5.24 -14.76 15.80
CA LYS A 67 5.78 -15.77 16.71
C LYS A 67 4.80 -16.03 17.84
#